data_AF-A0A2E4J4S8-F1
#
_entry.id   AF-A0A2E4J4S8-F1
#
_cell.length_a   1.000
_cell.length_b   1.000
_cell.length_c   1.000
_cell.angle_alpha   90.00
_cell.angle_beta   90.00
_cell.angle_gamma   90.00
#
_symmetry.space_group_name_H-M   'P 1'
#
loop_
_entity.id
_entity.type
_entity.pdbx_description
1 polymer ?
#
loop_
_entity_poly.entity_id
_entity_poly.type
_entity_poly.pdbx_seq_one_letter_code
_entity_poly.pdbx_strand_id
1 'polypeptide(L)'
;MEKNHPLPEIEGNWQVIRAELGGQPMPADAAEHVELRFSAQNYEVRFGAEATDEGTYQIDQKAPFLEIAMTGMKGVNEGKTIPGILQLKGDRLRICYALETEQAPSDFSAPAGTLNYLASYRRKP
;
A
#
# COMPACT_ATOMS: atom_id res chain seq x y z
N MET A 1 -22.88 -5.35 -21.47
CA MET A 1 -21.87 -6.34 -21.08
C MET A 1 -20.70 -5.57 -20.49
N GLU A 2 -20.67 -5.40 -19.18
CA GLU A 2 -19.54 -4.77 -18.49
C GLU A 2 -18.32 -5.66 -18.68
N LYS A 3 -17.27 -5.12 -19.29
CA LYS A 3 -15.99 -5.80 -19.42
C LYS A 3 -15.36 -5.79 -18.02
N ASN A 4 -15.60 -6.83 -17.22
CA ASN A 4 -14.80 -7.11 -16.03
C ASN A 4 -13.37 -7.32 -16.50
N HIS A 5 -12.53 -6.28 -16.44
CA HIS A 5 -11.10 -6.49 -16.50
C HIS A 5 -10.69 -7.21 -15.22
N PRO A 6 -9.91 -8.29 -15.29
CA PRO A 6 -9.35 -8.87 -14.08
C PRO A 6 -8.51 -7.81 -13.36
N LEU A 7 -8.75 -7.64 -12.07
CA LEU A 7 -7.94 -6.79 -11.20
C LEU A 7 -6.48 -7.29 -11.22
N PRO A 8 -5.48 -6.42 -11.03
CA PRO A 8 -4.09 -6.85 -11.03
C PRO A 8 -3.80 -7.83 -9.90
N GLU A 9 -3.04 -8.87 -10.22
CA GLU A 9 -2.55 -9.84 -9.25
C GLU A 9 -1.35 -9.26 -8.48
N ILE A 10 -1.64 -8.67 -7.33
CA ILE A 10 -0.63 -8.10 -6.43
C ILE A 10 -0.18 -9.07 -5.34
N GLU A 11 -0.74 -10.29 -5.29
CA GLU A 11 -0.33 -11.31 -4.31
C GLU A 11 1.17 -11.58 -4.40
N GLY A 12 1.83 -11.70 -3.26
CA GLY A 12 3.27 -11.88 -3.16
C GLY A 12 3.88 -11.07 -2.03
N ASN A 13 5.20 -11.20 -1.91
CA ASN A 13 6.01 -10.47 -0.93
C ASN A 13 6.65 -9.25 -1.61
N TRP A 14 6.55 -8.10 -0.96
CA TRP A 14 6.96 -6.81 -1.51
C TRP A 14 7.90 -6.10 -0.54
N GLN A 15 9.14 -5.88 -0.96
CA GLN A 15 10.12 -5.09 -0.23
C GLN A 15 9.91 -3.61 -0.53
N VAL A 16 9.81 -2.75 0.49
CA VAL A 16 9.84 -1.29 0.26
C VAL A 16 11.23 -0.90 -0.27
N ILE A 17 11.26 -0.20 -1.40
CA ILE A 17 12.49 0.37 -2.00
C ILE A 17 12.62 1.87 -1.75
N ARG A 18 11.50 2.56 -1.57
CA ARG A 18 11.44 3.98 -1.24
C ARG A 18 10.08 4.27 -0.63
N ALA A 19 10.06 5.08 0.42
CA ALA A 19 8.83 5.60 0.97
C ALA A 19 8.96 7.06 1.39
N GLU A 20 7.85 7.77 1.42
CA GLU A 20 7.75 9.13 1.98
C GLU A 20 6.40 9.32 2.67
N LEU A 21 6.39 10.02 3.80
CA LEU A 21 5.20 10.42 4.55
C LEU A 21 5.15 11.94 4.62
N GLY A 22 4.11 12.56 4.08
CA GLY A 22 3.95 14.02 4.16
C GLY A 22 5.20 14.80 3.72
N GLY A 23 5.82 14.39 2.63
CA GLY A 23 7.02 15.00 2.05
C GLY A 23 8.33 14.63 2.75
N GLN A 24 8.27 13.82 3.81
CA GLN A 24 9.45 13.36 4.54
C GLN A 24 9.85 11.96 4.04
N PRO A 25 11.02 11.81 3.38
CA PRO A 25 11.46 10.51 2.92
C PRO A 25 11.84 9.61 4.10
N MET A 26 11.45 8.35 4.03
CA MET A 26 11.92 7.32 4.94
C MET A 26 13.41 7.04 4.67
N PRO A 27 14.25 6.88 5.72
CA PRO A 27 15.64 6.42 5.55
C PRO A 27 15.70 5.10 4.78
N ALA A 28 16.67 4.97 3.87
CA ALA A 28 16.75 3.82 2.96
C ALA A 28 17.02 2.49 3.71
N ASP A 29 17.87 2.54 4.73
CA ASP A 29 18.15 1.43 5.65
C ASP A 29 16.88 0.96 6.36
N ALA A 30 16.05 1.89 6.84
CA ALA A 30 14.78 1.54 7.47
C ALA A 30 13.78 0.95 6.44
N ALA A 31 13.72 1.51 5.23
CA ALA A 31 12.83 1.03 4.17
C ALA A 31 13.16 -0.41 3.75
N GLU A 32 14.45 -0.79 3.70
CA GLU A 32 14.90 -2.15 3.41
C GLU A 32 14.45 -3.19 4.45
N HIS A 33 14.02 -2.76 5.63
CA HIS A 33 13.48 -3.64 6.66
C HIS A 33 11.95 -3.79 6.60
N VAL A 34 11.26 -3.01 5.77
CA VAL A 34 9.79 -3.05 5.66
C VAL A 34 9.34 -3.97 4.53
N GLU A 35 8.63 -5.04 4.89
CA GLU A 35 8.02 -5.96 3.93
C GLU A 35 6.49 -5.88 4.00
N LEU A 36 5.85 -5.87 2.83
CA LEU A 36 4.40 -5.98 2.68
C LEU A 36 4.08 -7.28 1.94
N ARG A 37 3.27 -8.12 2.56
CA ARG A 37 2.78 -9.35 1.95
C ARG A 37 1.31 -9.22 1.63
N PHE A 38 0.94 -9.56 0.41
CA PHE A 38 -0.44 -9.75 0.00
C PHE A 38 -0.69 -11.23 -0.26
N SER A 39 -1.79 -11.78 0.25
CA SER A 39 -2.19 -13.17 0.01
C SER A 39 -3.70 -13.34 0.10
N ALA A 40 -4.32 -13.88 -0.94
CA ALA A 40 -5.78 -13.99 -1.08
C ALA A 40 -6.49 -12.64 -0.89
N GLN A 41 -6.93 -12.35 0.33
CA GLN A 41 -7.59 -11.08 0.70
C GLN A 41 -6.98 -10.47 1.98
N ASN A 42 -5.82 -10.98 2.41
CA ASN A 42 -5.13 -10.53 3.60
C ASN A 42 -3.85 -9.81 3.23
N TYR A 43 -3.48 -8.85 4.06
CA TYR A 43 -2.16 -8.26 4.04
C TYR A 43 -1.46 -8.44 5.39
N GLU A 44 -0.14 -8.39 5.35
CA GLU A 44 0.73 -8.35 6.52
C GLU A 44 1.89 -7.40 6.23
N VAL A 45 2.16 -6.47 7.15
CA VAL A 45 3.31 -5.59 7.15
C VAL A 45 4.27 -6.05 8.23
N ARG A 46 5.54 -6.20 7.88
CA ARG A 46 6.61 -6.56 8.80
C ARG A 46 7.69 -5.50 8.82
N PHE A 47 8.29 -5.29 10.00
CA PHE A 47 9.57 -4.61 10.17
C PHE A 47 10.59 -5.64 10.67
N GLY A 48 11.49 -6.08 9.77
CA GLY A 48 12.36 -7.21 10.04
C GLY A 48 11.57 -8.50 10.30
N ALA A 49 11.74 -9.11 11.47
CA ALA A 49 11.04 -10.35 11.84
C ALA A 49 9.65 -10.12 12.46
N GLU A 50 9.34 -8.89 12.87
CA GLU A 50 8.14 -8.54 13.62
C GLU A 50 7.00 -8.11 12.69
N ALA A 51 5.80 -8.70 12.86
CA ALA A 51 4.59 -8.23 12.19
C ALA A 51 4.05 -7.01 12.93
N THR A 52 3.97 -5.88 12.22
CA THR A 52 3.58 -4.58 12.78
C THR A 52 2.14 -4.20 12.44
N ASP A 53 1.60 -4.76 11.37
CA ASP A 53 0.22 -4.52 10.92
C ASP A 53 -0.29 -5.72 10.12
N GLU A 54 -1.53 -6.12 10.36
CA GLU A 54 -2.17 -7.23 9.63
C GLU A 54 -3.64 -6.91 9.42
N GLY A 55 -4.18 -7.31 8.28
CA GLY A 55 -5.58 -7.04 7.98
C GLY A 55 -6.04 -7.59 6.66
N THR A 56 -7.13 -7.02 6.15
CA THR A 56 -7.70 -7.37 4.85
C THR A 56 -7.54 -6.23 3.86
N TYR A 57 -7.59 -6.54 2.57
CA TYR A 57 -7.58 -5.51 1.54
C TYR A 57 -8.61 -5.80 0.45
N GLN A 58 -9.08 -4.72 -0.18
CA GLN A 58 -9.95 -4.75 -1.34
C GLN A 58 -9.39 -3.83 -2.43
N ILE A 59 -9.52 -4.23 -3.69
CA ILE A 59 -9.08 -3.44 -4.84
C ILE A 59 -10.29 -3.19 -5.72
N ASP A 60 -10.47 -1.93 -6.11
CA ASP A 60 -11.53 -1.51 -7.01
C ASP A 60 -10.95 -0.82 -8.25
N GLN A 61 -11.56 -1.07 -9.40
CA GLN A 61 -11.20 -0.37 -10.63
C GLN A 61 -11.98 0.95 -10.74
N LYS A 62 -11.34 2.07 -10.39
CA LYS A 62 -11.94 3.42 -10.50
C LYS A 62 -11.06 4.35 -11.33
N ALA A 63 -11.39 4.48 -12.61
CA ALA A 63 -10.66 5.31 -13.53
C ALA A 63 -10.46 6.75 -12.98
N PRO A 64 -9.24 7.31 -13.04
CA PRO A 64 -8.09 6.83 -13.82
C PRO A 64 -7.15 5.85 -13.10
N PHE A 65 -7.39 5.53 -11.82
CA PHE A 65 -6.48 4.69 -11.02
C PHE A 65 -7.12 3.36 -10.60
N LEU A 66 -6.33 2.52 -9.93
CA LEU A 66 -6.88 1.43 -9.13
C LEU A 66 -6.86 1.89 -7.69
N GLU A 67 -7.99 1.76 -7.02
CA GLU A 67 -8.10 2.06 -5.60
C GLU A 67 -7.84 0.79 -4.79
N ILE A 68 -7.26 0.97 -3.61
CA ILE A 68 -7.09 -0.08 -2.61
C ILE A 68 -7.59 0.44 -1.27
N ALA A 69 -8.36 -0.37 -0.55
CA ALA A 69 -8.72 -0.12 0.83
C ALA A 69 -8.10 -1.21 1.70
N MET A 70 -7.30 -0.83 2.69
CA MET A 70 -6.69 -1.75 3.66
C MET A 70 -7.37 -1.58 5.00
N THR A 71 -7.97 -2.64 5.53
CA THR A 71 -8.65 -2.64 6.82
C THR A 71 -7.78 -3.38 7.83
N GLY A 72 -7.21 -2.62 8.78
CA GLY A 72 -6.35 -3.16 9.81
C GLY A 72 -7.14 -3.95 10.86
N MET A 73 -6.75 -5.21 11.05
CA MET A 73 -7.37 -6.13 12.00
C MET A 73 -6.52 -6.33 13.26
N LYS A 74 -5.20 -6.12 13.16
CA LYS A 74 -4.24 -6.17 14.28
C LYS A 74 -3.07 -5.24 14.01
N GLY A 75 -2.48 -4.71 15.08
CA GLY A 75 -1.26 -3.92 15.00
C GLY A 75 -1.55 -2.41 14.94
N VAL A 76 -0.62 -1.66 14.36
CA VAL A 76 -0.63 -0.17 14.44
C VAL A 76 -1.85 0.47 13.77
N ASN A 77 -2.53 -0.23 12.85
CA ASN A 77 -3.75 0.24 12.18
C ASN A 77 -5.00 -0.54 12.57
N GLU A 78 -4.99 -1.26 13.70
CA GLU A 78 -6.16 -1.98 14.18
C GLU A 78 -7.41 -1.08 14.27
N GLY A 79 -8.50 -1.53 13.63
CA GLY A 79 -9.77 -0.82 13.59
C GLY A 79 -9.84 0.33 12.58
N LYS A 80 -8.79 0.56 11.78
CA LYS A 80 -8.76 1.61 10.75
C LYS A 80 -8.90 1.03 9.36
N THR A 81 -9.57 1.79 8.49
CA THR A 81 -9.55 1.55 7.05
C THR A 81 -8.72 2.65 6.39
N ILE A 82 -7.68 2.26 5.65
CA ILE A 82 -6.76 3.15 4.97
C ILE A 82 -7.05 3.07 3.46
N PRO A 83 -7.62 4.11 2.86
CA PRO A 83 -7.80 4.19 1.42
C PRO A 83 -6.48 4.54 0.73
N GLY A 84 -6.35 4.13 -0.52
CA GLY A 84 -5.18 4.39 -1.32
C GLY A 84 -5.42 4.16 -2.80
N ILE A 85 -4.41 4.52 -3.60
CA ILE A 85 -4.33 4.17 -5.02
C ILE A 85 -3.08 3.34 -5.30
N LEU A 86 -3.15 2.44 -6.26
CA LEU A 86 -2.04 1.58 -6.64
C LEU A 86 -1.74 1.57 -8.14
N GLN A 87 -0.49 1.25 -8.46
CA GLN A 87 -0.04 0.93 -9.81
C GLN A 87 0.91 -0.26 -9.75
N LEU A 88 0.60 -1.30 -10.52
CA LEU A 88 1.46 -2.46 -10.72
C LEU A 88 2.10 -2.41 -12.12
N LYS A 89 3.43 -2.56 -12.18
CA LYS A 89 4.21 -2.69 -13.43
C LYS A 89 5.30 -3.74 -13.26
N GLY A 90 5.02 -4.97 -13.70
CA GLY A 90 5.96 -6.09 -13.57
C GLY A 90 6.27 -6.42 -12.11
N ASP A 91 7.54 -6.34 -11.71
CA ASP A 91 8.02 -6.54 -10.34
C ASP A 91 7.98 -5.27 -9.49
N ARG A 92 7.38 -4.18 -9.99
CA ARG A 92 7.25 -2.90 -9.27
C ARG A 92 5.81 -2.60 -8.93
N LEU A 93 5.59 -2.31 -7.66
CA LEU A 93 4.32 -1.84 -7.13
C LEU A 93 4.54 -0.47 -6.51
N ARG A 94 3.60 0.45 -6.73
CA ARG A 94 3.56 1.73 -6.04
C ARG A 94 2.18 1.91 -5.45
N ILE A 95 2.11 2.27 -4.18
CA ILE A 95 0.86 2.56 -3.48
C ILE A 95 0.98 3.91 -2.79
N CYS A 96 -0.04 4.75 -2.92
CA CYS A 96 -0.19 5.97 -2.14
C CYS A 96 -1.37 5.78 -1.20
N TYR A 97 -1.12 5.83 0.10
CA TYR A 97 -2.12 5.69 1.15
C TYR A 97 -2.48 7.05 1.71
N ALA A 98 -3.75 7.28 2.05
CA ALA A 98 -4.17 8.43 2.84
C ALA A 98 -4.46 7.97 4.27
N LEU A 99 -3.56 8.27 5.21
CA LEU A 99 -3.65 7.74 6.58
C LEU A 99 -4.63 8.52 7.49
N GLU A 100 -5.12 9.68 7.04
CA GLU A 100 -5.98 10.58 7.82
C GLU A 100 -7.34 10.87 7.19
N THR A 101 -7.56 10.45 5.94
CA THR A 101 -8.81 10.74 5.20
C THR A 101 -9.48 9.45 4.77
N GLU A 102 -10.80 9.49 4.63
CA GLU A 102 -11.58 8.38 4.09
C GLU A 102 -11.58 8.35 2.55
N GLN A 103 -11.03 9.38 1.91
CA GLN A 103 -10.89 9.45 0.46
C GLN A 103 -9.51 8.95 0.01
N ALA A 104 -9.47 8.19 -1.08
CA ALA A 104 -8.23 7.80 -1.70
C ALA A 104 -7.50 9.03 -2.31
N PRO A 105 -6.15 9.03 -2.34
CA PRO A 105 -5.39 10.07 -3.03
C PRO A 105 -5.77 10.18 -4.51
N SER A 106 -5.78 11.41 -5.04
CA SER A 106 -6.06 11.67 -6.46
C SER A 106 -4.83 11.56 -7.37
N ASP A 107 -3.63 11.39 -6.79
CA ASP A 107 -2.39 11.12 -7.49
C ASP A 107 -1.38 10.38 -6.58
N PHE A 108 -0.21 10.07 -7.14
CA PHE A 108 0.86 9.42 -6.39
C PHE A 108 1.81 10.47 -5.82
N SER A 109 1.37 11.20 -4.80
CA SER A 109 2.18 12.18 -4.09
C SER A 109 1.89 12.20 -2.59
N ALA A 110 2.94 12.51 -1.81
CA ALA A 110 2.86 12.79 -0.39
C ALA A 110 3.34 14.21 -0.10
N PRO A 111 2.55 15.26 -0.34
CA PRO A 111 2.99 16.63 -0.12
C PRO A 111 3.13 16.96 1.37
N ALA A 112 3.97 17.94 1.69
CA ALA A 112 4.19 18.40 3.06
C ALA A 112 2.87 18.86 3.71
N GLY A 113 2.66 18.44 4.97
CA GLY A 113 1.44 18.78 5.72
C GLY A 113 0.26 17.85 5.46
N THR A 114 0.45 16.75 4.74
CA THR A 114 -0.53 15.66 4.62
C THR A 114 -0.06 14.42 5.36
N LEU A 115 -0.97 13.51 5.69
CA LEU A 115 -0.65 12.14 6.10
C LEU A 115 -0.77 11.15 4.93
N ASN A 116 -0.40 11.59 3.73
CA ASN A 116 -0.22 10.69 2.60
C ASN A 116 1.11 9.94 2.74
N TYR A 117 1.06 8.63 2.59
CA TYR A 117 2.22 7.75 2.58
C TYR A 117 2.40 7.16 1.18
N LEU A 118 3.44 7.58 0.46
CA LEU A 118 3.76 7.07 -0.87
C LEU A 118 4.89 6.04 -0.75
N ALA A 119 4.57 4.79 -1.01
CA ALA A 119 5.53 3.69 -0.99
C ALA A 119 5.71 3.06 -2.37
N SER A 120 6.96 2.85 -2.74
CA SER A 120 7.37 2.06 -3.89
C SER A 120 7.98 0.77 -3.40
N TYR A 121 7.61 -0.33 -4.05
CA TYR A 121 7.99 -1.67 -3.68
C TYR A 121 8.60 -2.44 -4.84
N ARG A 122 9.40 -3.44 -4.50
CA ARG A 122 9.87 -4.47 -5.42
C ARG A 122 9.40 -5.84 -4.96
N ARG A 123 8.87 -6.63 -5.89
CA ARG A 123 8.44 -8.01 -5.64
C ARG A 123 9.66 -8.85 -5.27
N LYS A 124 9.59 -9.60 -4.18
CA LYS A 124 10.57 -10.63 -3.83
C LYS A 124 10.25 -11.91 -4.60
N PRO A 125 11.28 -12.66 -5.05
CA PRO A 125 11.10 -13.94 -5.71
C PRO A 125 10.49 -15.00 -4.79
#